data_AF-A0A2V7I0F1-F1
#
_entry.id   AF-A0A2V7I0F1-F1
#
_cell.length_a   1.000
_cell.length_b   1.000
_cell.length_c   1.000
_cell.angle_alpha   90.00
_cell.angle_beta   90.00
_cell.angle_gamma   90.00
#
_symmetry.space_group_name_H-M   'P 1'
#
loop_
_entity.id
_entity.type
_entity.pdbx_description
1 polymer ?
#
loop_
_entity_poly.entity_id
_entity_poly.type
_entity_poly.pdbx_seq_one_letter_code
_entity_poly.pdbx_strand_id
1 'polypeptide(L)'
;MRDRGISWRKALILVVAVLVGMGAWGIYAGQEAQAGISIPHFKCYETTGTPVNEPVRLFDLFHDGAPSPSTGGELVTVKGSHLVCTQVYAKCFPDSGRCQPLPIETSLSAGVNCYKIAPSGPPVGVTVPVEDQLAEQNLKIGTAQFVCAPFGPNE
;
A
#
# COMPACT_ATOMS: atom_id res chain seq x y z
N MET A 1 -63.60 -8.32 23.98
CA MET A 1 -62.25 -8.64 23.46
C MET A 1 -62.25 -8.32 21.97
N ARG A 2 -61.43 -7.35 21.52
CA ARG A 2 -61.28 -7.02 20.10
C ARG A 2 -59.86 -7.40 19.70
N ASP A 3 -59.73 -8.48 18.93
CA ASP A 3 -58.50 -8.85 18.25
C ASP A 3 -58.06 -7.71 17.34
N ARG A 4 -56.90 -7.13 17.61
CA ARG A 4 -56.20 -6.25 16.67
C ARG A 4 -55.15 -7.09 15.96
N GLY A 5 -55.59 -7.83 14.96
CA GLY A 5 -54.69 -8.49 14.01
C GLY A 5 -53.83 -7.44 13.31
N ILE A 6 -52.52 -7.49 13.56
CA ILE A 6 -51.54 -6.66 12.87
C ILE A 6 -51.64 -6.99 11.37
N SER A 7 -52.12 -6.02 10.60
CA SER A 7 -52.28 -6.16 9.15
C SER A 7 -50.96 -6.56 8.53
N TRP A 8 -50.92 -7.74 7.91
CA TRP A 8 -49.73 -8.36 7.33
C TRP A 8 -49.00 -7.46 6.33
N ARG A 9 -49.74 -6.55 5.68
CA ARG A 9 -49.19 -5.49 4.81
C ARG A 9 -48.30 -4.50 5.55
N LYS A 10 -48.63 -4.15 6.80
CA LYS A 10 -47.81 -3.26 7.63
C LYS A 10 -46.51 -3.93 8.10
N ALA A 11 -46.54 -5.24 8.33
CA ALA A 11 -45.35 -6.02 8.66
C ALA A 11 -44.39 -6.11 7.45
N LEU A 12 -44.91 -6.34 6.25
CA LEU A 12 -44.11 -6.41 5.02
C LEU A 12 -43.39 -5.09 4.69
N ILE A 13 -44.06 -3.94 4.88
CA ILE A 13 -43.44 -2.62 4.65
C ILE A 13 -42.27 -2.38 5.62
N LEU A 14 -42.42 -2.77 6.88
CA LEU A 14 -41.35 -2.63 7.88
C LEU A 14 -40.13 -3.51 7.55
N VAL A 15 -40.34 -4.74 7.06
CA VAL A 15 -39.24 -5.64 6.68
C VAL A 15 -38.46 -5.10 5.48
N VAL A 16 -39.14 -4.55 4.47
CA VAL A 16 -38.47 -3.97 3.29
C VAL A 16 -37.67 -2.71 3.66
N ALA A 17 -38.22 -1.84 4.54
CA ALA A 17 -37.52 -0.64 4.97
C ALA A 17 -36.23 -0.94 5.75
N VAL A 18 -36.22 -2.00 6.58
CA VAL A 18 -35.03 -2.44 7.31
C VAL A 18 -33.98 -3.03 6.37
N LEU A 19 -34.40 -3.82 5.37
CA LEU A 19 -33.47 -4.41 4.40
C LEU A 19 -32.79 -3.37 3.49
N VAL A 20 -33.51 -2.31 3.11
CA VAL A 20 -32.91 -1.19 2.33
C VAL A 20 -31.98 -0.34 3.21
N GLY A 21 -32.32 -0.14 4.49
CA GLY A 21 -31.47 0.59 5.44
C GLY A 21 -30.14 -0.13 5.73
N MET A 22 -30.14 -1.46 5.80
CA MET A 22 -28.94 -2.27 6.05
C MET A 22 -28.07 -2.48 4.79
N GLY A 23 -28.65 -2.45 3.59
CA GLY A 23 -27.91 -2.58 2.33
C GLY A 23 -27.12 -1.33 1.93
N ALA A 24 -27.46 -0.17 2.48
CA ALA A 24 -26.82 1.10 2.13
C ALA A 24 -25.50 1.36 2.89
N TRP A 25 -25.23 0.72 4.02
CA TRP A 25 -24.00 0.94 4.79
C TRP A 25 -22.77 0.22 4.23
N GLY A 26 -22.95 -0.81 3.40
CA GLY A 26 -21.86 -1.55 2.77
C GLY A 26 -21.18 -0.84 1.58
N ILE A 27 -21.77 0.25 1.08
CA ILE A 27 -21.29 0.94 -0.14
C ILE A 27 -20.45 2.18 0.20
N TYR A 28 -20.59 2.75 1.40
CA TYR A 28 -19.85 3.95 1.80
C TYR A 28 -18.41 3.68 2.29
N ALA A 29 -18.02 2.42 2.54
CA ALA A 29 -16.64 2.09 2.92
C ALA A 29 -15.68 1.99 1.73
N GLY A 30 -16.19 1.99 0.49
CA GLY A 30 -15.39 1.88 -0.74
C GLY A 30 -15.07 3.21 -1.42
N GLN A 31 -15.59 4.34 -0.92
CA GLN A 31 -15.55 5.62 -1.65
C GLN A 31 -14.57 6.66 -1.05
N GLU A 32 -13.77 6.30 -0.03
CA GLU A 32 -12.76 7.20 0.54
C GLU A 32 -11.29 6.84 0.19
N ALA A 33 -11.04 5.77 -0.59
CA ALA A 33 -9.68 5.38 -0.97
C ALA A 33 -9.15 6.03 -2.26
N GLN A 34 -9.82 7.05 -2.80
CA GLN A 34 -9.34 7.85 -3.94
C GLN A 34 -9.16 9.32 -3.60
N ALA A 35 -8.78 9.64 -2.36
CA ALA A 35 -7.88 10.77 -2.16
C ALA A 35 -6.49 10.29 -2.63
N GLY A 36 -6.22 10.39 -3.93
CA GLY A 36 -4.95 9.94 -4.50
C GLY A 36 -3.79 10.68 -3.84
N ILE A 37 -3.10 10.00 -2.92
CA ILE A 37 -1.81 10.44 -2.42
C ILE A 37 -0.88 10.46 -3.63
N SER A 38 -0.52 11.66 -4.10
CA SER A 38 0.47 11.81 -5.16
C SER A 38 1.83 11.63 -4.51
N ILE A 39 2.26 10.38 -4.38
CA ILE A 39 3.60 10.06 -3.88
C ILE A 39 4.61 10.60 -4.91
N PRO A 40 5.57 11.45 -4.52
CA PRO A 40 6.55 11.98 -5.45
C PRO A 40 7.51 10.90 -5.94
N HIS A 41 8.29 11.26 -6.96
CA HIS A 41 9.39 10.42 -7.42
C HIS A 41 10.42 10.29 -6.30
N PHE A 42 11.12 9.16 -6.26
CA PHE A 42 12.27 8.98 -5.38
C PHE A 42 13.56 8.94 -6.19
N LYS A 43 14.62 9.50 -5.61
CA LYS A 43 15.98 9.29 -6.07
C LYS A 43 16.72 8.45 -5.04
N CYS A 44 17.19 7.28 -5.46
CA CYS A 44 17.86 6.32 -4.59
C CYS A 44 19.38 6.39 -4.74
N TYR A 45 20.07 6.19 -3.63
CA TYR A 45 21.52 6.16 -3.51
C TYR A 45 21.93 4.84 -2.88
N GLU A 46 22.98 4.22 -3.41
CA GLU A 46 23.58 3.03 -2.78
C GLU A 46 24.11 3.39 -1.40
N THR A 47 23.90 2.49 -0.44
CA THR A 47 24.39 2.63 0.91
C THR A 47 25.28 1.47 1.31
N THR A 48 26.22 1.79 2.19
CA THR A 48 27.03 0.81 2.90
C THR A 48 26.71 0.90 4.38
N GLY A 49 26.62 -0.23 5.07
CA GLY A 49 26.36 -0.26 6.50
C GLY A 49 26.56 -1.64 7.10
N THR A 50 26.40 -1.72 8.41
CA THR A 50 26.51 -2.98 9.14
C THR A 50 25.34 -3.90 8.78
N PRO A 51 25.60 -5.18 8.48
CA PRO A 51 24.55 -6.16 8.27
C PRO A 51 23.70 -6.37 9.54
N VAL A 52 22.38 -6.51 9.37
CA VAL A 52 21.44 -6.79 10.46
C VAL A 52 21.24 -8.30 10.63
N ASN A 53 21.05 -9.03 9.53
CA ASN A 53 20.78 -10.48 9.49
C ASN A 53 19.58 -10.95 10.33
N GLU A 54 18.52 -10.17 10.34
CA GLU A 54 17.33 -10.46 11.17
C GLU A 54 16.24 -11.18 10.35
N PRO A 55 15.72 -12.32 10.82
CA PRO A 55 14.58 -12.98 10.19
C PRO A 55 13.28 -12.24 10.55
N VAL A 56 12.49 -11.88 9.55
CA VAL A 56 11.20 -11.21 9.73
C VAL A 56 10.15 -11.84 8.83
N ARG A 57 8.91 -11.91 9.32
CA ARG A 57 7.77 -12.37 8.53
C ARG A 57 7.02 -11.16 7.98
N LEU A 58 6.96 -11.04 6.67
CA LEU A 58 6.31 -9.96 5.95
C LEU A 58 5.00 -10.44 5.33
N PHE A 59 4.00 -9.57 5.35
CA PHE A 59 2.68 -9.83 4.80
C PHE A 59 2.41 -8.74 3.77
N ASP A 60 2.12 -9.14 2.54
CA ASP A 60 1.86 -8.24 1.42
C ASP A 60 0.72 -8.77 0.55
N LEU A 61 0.41 -8.06 -0.54
CA LEU A 61 -0.66 -8.43 -1.48
C LEU A 61 -0.45 -9.78 -2.19
N PHE A 62 0.77 -10.31 -2.18
CA PHE A 62 1.13 -11.57 -2.83
C PHE A 62 1.30 -12.73 -1.84
N HIS A 63 1.60 -12.41 -0.57
CA HIS A 63 1.87 -13.38 0.49
C HIS A 63 0.88 -13.18 1.65
N ASP A 64 -0.29 -13.83 1.51
CA ASP A 64 -1.42 -13.73 2.41
C ASP A 64 -1.27 -14.62 3.68
N GLY A 65 -2.21 -14.47 4.60
CA GLY A 65 -2.34 -15.18 5.86
C GLY A 65 -2.59 -14.21 7.00
N ALA A 66 -3.29 -14.67 8.04
CA ALA A 66 -3.49 -13.86 9.24
C ALA A 66 -2.12 -13.46 9.83
N PRO A 67 -1.89 -12.16 10.13
CA PRO A 67 -0.64 -11.70 10.71
C PRO A 67 -0.31 -12.48 11.99
N SER A 68 0.78 -13.24 11.93
CA SER A 68 1.24 -14.09 13.01
C SER A 68 2.75 -14.27 12.92
N PRO A 69 3.50 -14.29 14.04
CA PRO A 69 4.94 -14.53 14.02
C PRO A 69 5.32 -15.92 13.47
N SER A 70 4.42 -16.89 13.51
CA SER A 70 4.72 -18.29 13.17
C SER A 70 4.04 -18.80 11.89
N THR A 71 3.04 -18.10 11.36
CA THR A 71 2.18 -18.59 10.26
C THR A 71 1.78 -17.47 9.29
N GLY A 72 1.45 -17.82 8.03
CA GLY A 72 1.04 -16.86 6.99
C GLY A 72 2.19 -15.97 6.49
N GLY A 73 2.05 -15.22 5.40
CA GLY A 73 3.11 -14.32 4.91
C GLY A 73 4.40 -15.01 4.47
N GLU A 74 5.42 -14.20 4.18
CA GLU A 74 6.74 -14.61 3.69
C GLU A 74 7.80 -14.44 4.80
N LEU A 75 8.59 -15.48 5.09
CA LEU A 75 9.70 -15.40 6.04
C LEU A 75 11.01 -15.04 5.31
N VAL A 76 11.41 -13.78 5.41
CA VAL A 76 12.62 -13.23 4.78
C VAL A 76 13.73 -13.00 5.81
N THR A 77 14.98 -12.89 5.36
CA THR A 77 16.10 -12.41 6.21
C THR A 77 16.56 -11.04 5.74
N VAL A 78 16.46 -10.03 6.60
CA VAL A 78 16.96 -8.66 6.36
C VAL A 78 18.47 -8.64 6.51
N LYS A 79 19.19 -8.39 5.42
CA LYS A 79 20.66 -8.43 5.42
C LYS A 79 21.28 -7.11 5.86
N GLY A 80 20.78 -5.97 5.40
CA GLY A 80 21.31 -4.65 5.73
C GLY A 80 20.82 -3.59 4.77
N SER A 81 21.02 -2.30 5.11
CA SER A 81 20.69 -1.18 4.23
C SER A 81 21.45 -1.31 2.92
N HIS A 82 20.76 -1.08 1.81
CA HIS A 82 21.34 -1.14 0.47
C HIS A 82 21.03 0.10 -0.37
N LEU A 83 19.85 0.69 -0.18
CA LEU A 83 19.47 1.94 -0.85
C LEU A 83 18.83 2.89 0.15
N VAL A 84 19.14 4.18 0.03
CA VAL A 84 18.38 5.26 0.66
C VAL A 84 17.79 6.12 -0.44
N CYS A 85 16.48 6.32 -0.38
CA CYS A 85 15.71 6.99 -1.40
C CYS A 85 15.07 8.25 -0.84
N THR A 86 15.36 9.41 -1.44
CA THR A 86 14.81 10.71 -1.03
C THR A 86 13.75 11.17 -2.02
N GLN A 87 12.72 11.86 -1.53
CA GLN A 87 11.69 12.45 -2.38
C GLN A 87 12.28 13.51 -3.34
N VAL A 88 11.86 13.49 -4.59
CA VAL A 88 12.16 14.50 -5.61
C VAL A 88 11.12 15.62 -5.45
N TYR A 89 11.58 16.81 -5.09
CA TYR A 89 10.71 17.97 -4.86
C TYR A 89 10.48 18.83 -6.11
N ALA A 90 11.27 18.63 -7.17
CA ALA A 90 11.11 19.36 -8.43
C ALA A 90 11.68 18.59 -9.63
N LYS A 91 11.06 18.78 -10.79
CA LYS A 91 11.54 18.31 -12.10
C LYS A 91 11.84 19.52 -12.98
N CYS A 92 13.07 19.64 -13.45
CA CYS A 92 13.48 20.71 -14.37
C CYS A 92 13.73 20.15 -15.77
N PHE A 93 13.24 20.85 -16.80
CA PHE A 93 13.33 20.47 -18.20
C PHE A 93 14.38 21.36 -18.89
N PRO A 94 15.59 20.84 -19.17
CA PRO A 94 16.71 21.64 -19.67
C PRO A 94 16.37 22.44 -20.93
N ASP A 95 15.66 21.82 -21.87
CA ASP A 95 15.34 22.42 -23.17
C ASP A 95 14.32 23.56 -23.08
N SER A 96 13.53 23.62 -22.01
CA SER A 96 12.50 24.67 -21.82
C SER A 96 12.85 25.68 -20.73
N GLY A 97 13.88 25.42 -19.92
CA GLY A 97 14.22 26.24 -18.74
C GLY A 97 13.16 26.25 -17.64
N ARG A 98 12.16 25.36 -17.69
CA ARG A 98 11.06 25.29 -16.72
C ARG A 98 11.35 24.25 -15.64
N CYS A 99 11.00 24.59 -14.41
CA CYS A 99 10.95 23.65 -13.30
C CYS A 99 9.51 23.50 -12.80
N GLN A 100 9.08 22.26 -12.64
CA GLN A 100 7.78 21.90 -12.07
C GLN A 100 8.02 21.39 -10.64
N PRO A 101 7.47 22.07 -9.60
CA PRO A 101 7.49 21.53 -8.26
C PRO A 101 6.60 20.28 -8.17
N LEU A 102 7.00 19.31 -7.35
CA LEU A 102 6.26 18.10 -7.07
C LEU A 102 5.74 18.14 -5.62
N PRO A 103 4.55 17.58 -5.34
CA PRO A 103 4.05 17.47 -3.97
C PRO A 103 5.02 16.61 -3.15
N ILE A 104 5.31 17.05 -1.92
CA ILE A 104 6.13 16.29 -0.97
C ILE A 104 5.23 15.77 0.15
N GLU A 105 5.34 14.50 0.47
CA GLU A 105 4.61 13.87 1.57
C GLU A 105 5.38 14.05 2.86
N THR A 106 4.78 14.74 3.83
CA THR A 106 5.44 15.10 5.10
C THR A 106 5.72 13.89 5.99
N SER A 107 4.89 12.85 5.92
CA SER A 107 5.09 11.57 6.61
C SER A 107 6.32 10.78 6.11
N LEU A 108 6.74 11.02 4.87
CA LEU A 108 7.95 10.47 4.25
C LEU A 108 9.06 11.52 4.12
N SER A 109 8.93 12.67 4.79
CA SER A 109 9.68 13.92 4.49
C SER A 109 11.21 13.77 4.38
N ALA A 110 11.81 12.75 4.99
CA ALA A 110 13.23 12.44 4.84
C ALA A 110 13.53 11.34 3.80
N GLY A 111 12.61 10.41 3.54
CA GLY A 111 12.71 9.37 2.51
C GLY A 111 12.42 7.96 3.02
N VAL A 112 12.85 6.96 2.25
CA VAL A 112 12.81 5.54 2.64
C VAL A 112 14.21 4.91 2.62
N ASN A 113 14.49 4.04 3.59
CA ASN A 113 15.67 3.19 3.63
C ASN A 113 15.24 1.78 3.23
N CYS A 114 15.83 1.27 2.15
CA CYS A 114 15.58 -0.04 1.61
C CYS A 114 16.70 -1.00 1.97
N TYR A 115 16.33 -2.08 2.64
CA TYR A 115 17.20 -3.16 3.06
C TYR A 115 17.16 -4.28 2.04
N LYS A 116 18.33 -4.85 1.72
CA LYS A 116 18.39 -6.08 0.93
C LYS A 116 17.86 -7.23 1.77
N ILE A 117 16.98 -8.05 1.20
CA ILE A 117 16.51 -9.29 1.80
C ILE A 117 17.09 -10.49 1.06
N ALA A 118 17.31 -11.59 1.79
CA ALA A 118 17.50 -12.87 1.13
C ALA A 118 16.19 -13.26 0.45
N PRO A 119 16.18 -13.61 -0.85
CA PRO A 119 14.97 -14.08 -1.52
C PRO A 119 14.35 -15.24 -0.74
N SER A 120 13.07 -15.16 -0.43
CA SER A 120 12.30 -16.28 0.10
C SER A 120 11.04 -16.49 -0.72
N GLY A 121 10.44 -17.67 -0.58
CA GLY A 121 9.23 -18.03 -1.32
C GLY A 121 9.41 -18.26 -2.84
N PRO A 122 8.36 -18.80 -3.51
CA PRO A 122 8.32 -18.91 -4.96
C PRO A 122 8.21 -17.51 -5.60
N PRO A 123 8.67 -17.32 -6.86
CA PRO A 123 8.42 -16.09 -7.59
C PRO A 123 6.92 -15.81 -7.69
N VAL A 124 6.51 -14.54 -7.50
CA VAL A 124 5.10 -14.14 -7.58
C VAL A 124 4.51 -14.47 -8.95
N GLY A 125 5.23 -14.16 -10.04
CA GLY A 125 4.86 -14.58 -11.40
C GLY A 125 3.62 -13.89 -11.99
N VAL A 126 3.05 -12.92 -11.28
CA VAL A 126 1.89 -12.12 -11.69
C VAL A 126 2.33 -10.92 -12.54
N THR A 127 1.49 -10.52 -13.49
CA THR A 127 1.64 -9.27 -14.22
C THR A 127 0.74 -8.20 -13.61
N VAL A 128 1.32 -7.06 -13.26
CA VAL A 128 0.60 -5.92 -12.67
C VAL A 128 0.67 -4.73 -13.64
N PRO A 129 -0.48 -4.16 -14.07
CA PRO A 129 -0.49 -2.91 -14.80
C PRO A 129 -0.16 -1.75 -13.85
N VAL A 130 0.78 -0.89 -14.26
CA VAL A 130 1.19 0.30 -13.51
C VAL A 130 1.13 1.49 -14.45
N GLU A 131 0.46 2.55 -14.01
CA GLU A 131 0.50 3.87 -14.62
C GLU A 131 1.16 4.82 -13.63
N ASP A 132 2.26 5.44 -14.05
CA ASP A 132 2.92 6.48 -13.28
C ASP A 132 3.25 7.69 -14.16
N GLN A 133 3.85 8.71 -13.55
CA GLN A 133 4.20 9.98 -14.20
C GLN A 133 5.31 9.85 -15.29
N LEU A 134 5.86 8.66 -15.50
CA LEU A 134 6.84 8.34 -16.53
C LEU A 134 6.22 7.57 -17.70
N ALA A 135 5.42 6.53 -17.42
CA ALA A 135 4.73 5.74 -18.43
C ALA A 135 3.68 4.78 -17.85
N GLU A 136 2.80 4.29 -18.72
CA GLU A 136 2.02 3.07 -18.50
C GLU A 136 2.84 1.83 -18.88
N GLN A 137 2.89 0.83 -18.00
CA GLN A 137 3.67 -0.39 -18.18
C GLN A 137 3.00 -1.62 -17.54
N ASN A 138 3.28 -2.80 -18.09
CA ASN A 138 2.91 -4.08 -17.48
C ASN A 138 4.14 -4.70 -16.82
N LEU A 139 4.17 -4.76 -15.50
CA LEU A 139 5.31 -5.26 -14.73
C LEU A 139 5.12 -6.74 -14.41
N LYS A 140 6.11 -7.58 -14.75
CA LYS A 140 6.17 -8.98 -14.32
C LYS A 140 6.83 -9.05 -12.94
N ILE A 141 6.06 -9.40 -11.91
CA ILE A 141 6.55 -9.43 -10.52
C ILE A 141 7.37 -10.72 -10.29
N GLY A 142 8.63 -10.53 -9.90
CA GLY A 142 9.56 -11.61 -9.54
C GLY A 142 9.50 -11.97 -8.06
N THR A 143 10.62 -12.47 -7.53
CA THR A 143 10.80 -12.68 -6.09
C THR A 143 11.20 -11.37 -5.42
N ALA A 144 10.70 -11.12 -4.21
CA ALA A 144 11.07 -9.96 -3.41
C ALA A 144 12.60 -9.90 -3.16
N GLN A 145 13.18 -8.71 -3.29
CA GLN A 145 14.63 -8.46 -3.13
C GLN A 145 14.93 -7.37 -2.09
N PHE A 146 13.96 -6.50 -1.81
CA PHE A 146 14.12 -5.37 -0.90
C PHE A 146 12.89 -5.20 -0.01
N VAL A 147 13.10 -4.72 1.21
CA VAL A 147 12.06 -4.17 2.08
C VAL A 147 12.43 -2.73 2.42
N CYS A 148 11.50 -1.79 2.28
CA CYS A 148 11.75 -0.38 2.52
C CYS A 148 10.93 0.13 3.71
N ALA A 149 11.54 0.95 4.55
CA ALA A 149 10.90 1.63 5.67
C ALA A 149 11.17 3.13 5.61
N PRO A 150 10.23 3.99 6.03
CA PRO A 150 10.51 5.41 6.20
C PRO A 150 11.72 5.62 7.12
N PHE A 151 12.53 6.65 6.84
CA PHE A 151 13.50 7.16 7.81
C PHE A 151 13.23 8.63 8.06
N GLY A 152 13.53 9.10 9.27
CA GLY A 152 13.44 10.49 9.69
C GLY A 152 14.68 10.87 10.51
N PRO A 153 14.93 12.17 10.74
CA PRO A 153 15.81 12.55 11.83
C PRO A 153 15.27 11.90 13.11
N ASN A 154 16.12 11.18 13.84
CA ASN A 154 15.77 10.71 15.18
C ASN A 154 15.29 11.93 15.98
N GLU A 155 14.10 11.87 16.57
CA GLU A 155 13.68 12.85 17.58
C GLU A 155 14.66 12.86 18.77
#